data_AF-A0AAN0J7Z1-F1
#
_entry.id   AF-A0AAN0J7Z1-F1
#
_cell.length_a   1.000
_cell.length_b   1.000
_cell.length_c   1.000
_cell.angle_alpha   90.00
_cell.angle_beta   90.00
_cell.angle_gamma   90.00
#
_symmetry.space_group_name_H-M   'P 1'
#
loop_
_entity.id
_entity.type
_entity.pdbx_description
1 polymer ?
#
loop_
_entity_poly.entity_id
_entity_poly.type
_entity_poly.pdbx_seq_one_letter_code
_entity_poly.pdbx_strand_id
1 'polypeptide(L)'
;MIDDQPTGDLFAKYLEPLNDWEPFALSLPGGITQLDVDIIKTKGSSYLRMEALHKKWLQVNPTASWRDVINALKQCKENELARTIEDKVTDPTEDIAVMANIYTTNPADPMTGKELNMAAVTMIFTPSATHCMLIGAGLNVKVSDLMPIPEAATTNLIVVFERWFDTDKDVNWDTLLKLCNDYPDQLGKAKSNLLAYIGKILNQCQCIINASVCSDQ
;
A
#
# COMPACT_ATOMS: atom_id res chain seq x y z
N MET A 1 0.83 -16.85 4.73
CA MET A 1 1.04 -17.78 5.85
C MET A 1 2.48 -18.32 5.84
N ILE A 2 3.49 -17.47 6.03
CA ILE A 2 4.95 -17.75 6.03
C ILE A 2 5.63 -18.34 4.77
N ASP A 3 4.95 -19.20 4.00
CA ASP A 3 5.52 -19.81 2.78
C ASP A 3 5.18 -19.09 1.50
N ASP A 4 4.28 -18.13 1.61
CA ASP A 4 3.89 -17.29 0.50
C ASP A 4 5.02 -16.33 0.14
N GLN A 5 5.08 -16.02 -1.15
CA GLN A 5 5.95 -14.99 -1.67
C GLN A 5 5.53 -13.62 -1.12
N PRO A 6 6.46 -12.81 -0.58
CA PRO A 6 6.13 -11.46 -0.15
C PRO A 6 5.76 -10.58 -1.35
N THR A 7 4.74 -9.73 -1.21
CA THR A 7 4.50 -8.63 -2.15
C THR A 7 5.52 -7.52 -1.90
N GLY A 8 5.81 -6.69 -2.92
CA GLY A 8 6.79 -5.61 -2.81
C GLY A 8 6.46 -4.61 -1.69
N ASP A 9 5.18 -4.25 -1.56
CA ASP A 9 4.74 -3.28 -0.55
C ASP A 9 4.86 -3.83 0.87
N LEU A 10 4.46 -5.08 1.10
CA LEU A 10 4.59 -5.70 2.43
C LEU A 10 6.06 -5.93 2.78
N PHE A 11 6.88 -6.35 1.81
CA PHE A 11 8.32 -6.49 1.97
C PHE A 11 8.96 -5.15 2.40
N ALA A 12 8.63 -4.07 1.69
CA ALA A 12 9.17 -2.74 1.99
C ALA A 12 8.66 -2.18 3.32
N LYS A 13 7.37 -2.34 3.62
CA LYS A 13 6.75 -1.86 4.87
C LYS A 13 7.32 -2.57 6.09
N TYR A 14 7.53 -3.89 6.02
CA TYR A 14 7.99 -4.64 7.18
C TYR A 14 9.48 -4.51 7.43
N LEU A 15 10.27 -4.25 6.39
CA LEU A 15 11.71 -4.02 6.49
C LEU A 15 12.08 -2.54 6.64
N GLU A 16 11.10 -1.63 6.69
CA GLU A 16 11.35 -0.20 6.94
C GLU A 16 12.23 0.07 8.19
N PRO A 17 12.07 -0.65 9.33
CA PRO A 17 12.92 -0.47 10.51
C PRO A 17 14.37 -0.96 10.34
N LEU A 18 14.68 -1.71 9.27
CA LEU A 18 16.00 -2.29 9.04
C LEU A 18 16.96 -1.25 8.49
N ASN A 19 17.70 -0.59 9.38
CA ASN A 19 18.69 0.43 8.99
C ASN A 19 19.86 -0.17 8.21
N ASP A 20 20.48 -1.23 8.74
CA ASP A 20 21.64 -1.89 8.14
C ASP A 20 21.20 -3.09 7.29
N TRP A 21 20.60 -2.79 6.14
CA TRP A 21 19.97 -3.78 5.27
C TRP A 21 20.93 -4.55 4.35
N GLU A 22 22.18 -4.12 4.19
CA GLU A 22 23.14 -4.74 3.24
C GLU A 22 23.50 -6.20 3.62
N PRO A 23 23.83 -6.52 4.90
CA PRO A 23 24.07 -7.91 5.29
C PRO A 23 22.83 -8.78 5.05
N PHE A 24 21.64 -8.23 5.32
CA PHE A 24 20.37 -8.92 5.08
C PHE A 24 20.19 -9.24 3.59
N ALA A 25 20.43 -8.28 2.69
CA ALA A 25 20.32 -8.49 1.25
C ALA A 25 21.25 -9.61 0.75
N LEU A 26 22.48 -9.69 1.27
CA LEU A 26 23.44 -10.73 0.94
C LEU A 26 23.10 -12.09 1.56
N SER A 27 22.37 -12.11 2.67
CA SER A 27 21.85 -13.32 3.32
C SER A 27 20.59 -13.87 2.66
N LEU A 28 19.98 -13.14 1.70
CA LEU A 28 18.85 -13.66 0.93
C LEU A 28 19.31 -14.79 -0.01
N PRO A 29 18.54 -15.90 -0.09
CA PRO A 29 18.84 -16.97 -1.02
C PRO A 29 18.63 -16.52 -2.48
N GLY A 30 19.34 -17.14 -3.42
CA GLY A 30 19.21 -16.85 -4.86
C GLY A 30 20.30 -15.95 -5.45
N GLY A 31 21.28 -15.51 -4.66
CA GLY A 31 22.51 -14.91 -5.19
C GLY A 31 22.40 -13.42 -5.51
N ILE A 32 21.84 -12.62 -4.60
CA ILE A 32 22.03 -11.17 -4.60
C ILE A 32 23.52 -10.87 -4.44
N THR A 33 24.10 -10.11 -5.37
CA THR A 33 25.52 -9.79 -5.36
C THR A 33 25.77 -8.44 -4.69
N GLN A 34 27.02 -8.18 -4.28
CA GLN A 34 27.42 -6.85 -3.79
C GLN A 34 27.16 -5.75 -4.82
N LEU A 35 27.32 -6.04 -6.12
CA LEU A 35 27.02 -5.09 -7.19
C LEU A 35 25.54 -4.70 -7.20
N ASP A 36 24.63 -5.66 -6.99
CA ASP A 36 23.21 -5.37 -6.90
C ASP A 36 22.90 -4.49 -5.68
N VAL A 37 23.53 -4.77 -4.54
CA VAL A 37 23.42 -3.97 -3.32
C VAL A 37 23.90 -2.54 -3.56
N ASP A 38 25.05 -2.35 -4.21
CA ASP A 38 25.60 -1.03 -4.52
C ASP A 38 24.67 -0.22 -5.45
N ILE A 39 24.05 -0.87 -6.44
CA ILE A 39 23.06 -0.24 -7.32
C ILE A 39 21.78 0.13 -6.55
N ILE A 40 21.29 -0.75 -5.67
CA ILE A 40 20.10 -0.49 -4.87
C ILE A 40 20.36 0.63 -3.86
N LYS A 41 21.58 0.74 -3.33
CA LYS A 41 21.98 1.79 -2.39
C LYS A 41 21.83 3.19 -2.96
N THR A 42 21.92 3.36 -4.28
CA THR A 42 21.70 4.66 -4.94
C THR A 42 20.23 5.06 -5.00
N LYS A 43 19.29 4.19 -4.59
CA LYS A 43 17.86 4.53 -4.51
C LYS A 43 17.60 5.37 -3.26
N GLY A 44 16.73 6.38 -3.41
CA GLY A 44 16.50 7.42 -2.39
C GLY A 44 16.03 6.88 -1.03
N SER A 45 14.72 6.74 -0.87
CA SER A 45 14.12 6.33 0.42
C SER A 45 14.37 4.85 0.75
N SER A 46 14.28 4.52 2.05
CA SER A 46 14.33 3.13 2.53
C SER A 46 13.31 2.24 1.81
N TYR A 47 12.07 2.74 1.67
CA TYR A 47 11.01 2.07 0.93
C TYR A 47 11.40 1.69 -0.50
N LEU A 48 11.93 2.66 -1.27
CA LEU A 48 12.33 2.43 -2.66
C LEU A 48 13.52 1.46 -2.78
N ARG A 49 14.41 1.44 -1.78
CA ARG A 49 15.49 0.44 -1.70
C ARG A 49 14.93 -0.96 -1.48
N MET A 50 13.98 -1.12 -0.57
CA MET A 50 13.36 -2.41 -0.29
C MET A 50 12.52 -2.93 -1.45
N GLU A 51 11.78 -2.06 -2.15
CA GLU A 51 11.10 -2.46 -3.40
C GLU A 51 12.08 -2.90 -4.48
N ALA A 52 13.19 -2.18 -4.66
CA ALA A 52 14.20 -2.52 -5.65
C ALA A 52 14.89 -3.85 -5.31
N LEU A 53 15.19 -4.06 -4.03
CA LEU A 53 15.71 -5.33 -3.51
C LEU A 53 14.73 -6.47 -3.76
N HIS A 54 13.45 -6.29 -3.43
CA HIS A 54 12.40 -7.27 -3.69
C HIS A 54 12.32 -7.65 -5.17
N LYS A 55 12.22 -6.65 -6.06
CA LYS A 55 12.16 -6.87 -7.51
C LYS A 55 13.37 -7.63 -8.03
N LYS A 56 14.58 -7.25 -7.60
CA LYS A 56 15.82 -7.95 -7.99
C LYS A 56 15.88 -9.37 -7.41
N TRP A 57 15.45 -9.54 -6.16
CA TRP A 57 15.45 -10.82 -5.48
C TRP A 57 14.52 -11.82 -6.15
N LEU A 58 13.32 -11.41 -6.56
CA LEU A 58 12.39 -12.29 -7.30
C LEU A 58 12.92 -12.71 -8.69
N GLN A 59 13.75 -11.87 -9.33
CA GLN A 59 14.39 -12.25 -10.60
C GLN A 59 15.37 -13.40 -10.45
N VAL A 60 16.08 -13.47 -9.31
CA VAL A 60 17.11 -14.48 -9.05
C VAL A 60 16.61 -15.62 -8.15
N ASN A 61 15.50 -15.42 -7.45
CA ASN A 61 14.80 -16.41 -6.63
C ASN A 61 13.27 -16.34 -6.83
N PRO A 62 12.73 -16.91 -7.92
CA PRO A 62 11.29 -16.89 -8.19
C PRO A 62 10.43 -17.61 -7.14
N THR A 63 11.04 -18.50 -6.35
CA THR A 63 10.38 -19.27 -5.27
C THR A 63 10.57 -18.63 -3.89
N ALA A 64 10.98 -17.35 -3.83
CA ALA A 64 11.17 -16.61 -2.60
C ALA A 64 9.93 -16.63 -1.69
N SER A 65 10.15 -16.73 -0.38
CA SER A 65 9.11 -16.82 0.64
C SER A 65 9.38 -15.92 1.85
N TRP A 66 8.36 -15.62 2.66
CA TRP A 66 8.55 -14.95 3.96
C TRP A 66 9.47 -15.74 4.90
N ARG A 67 9.47 -17.07 4.82
CA ARG A 67 10.42 -17.92 5.54
C ARG A 67 11.88 -17.57 5.21
N ASP A 68 12.19 -17.30 3.95
CA ASP A 68 13.54 -16.90 3.53
C ASP A 68 13.93 -15.55 4.13
N VAL A 69 12.99 -14.59 4.16
CA VAL A 69 13.18 -13.27 4.77
C VAL A 69 13.50 -13.41 6.26
N ILE A 70 12.70 -14.18 6.99
CA ILE A 70 12.87 -14.42 8.43
C ILE A 70 14.22 -15.10 8.71
N ASN A 71 14.60 -16.08 7.89
CA ASN A 71 15.88 -16.76 8.03
C ASN A 71 17.06 -15.83 7.76
N ALA A 72 16.99 -14.98 6.74
CA ALA A 72 18.03 -13.99 6.44
C ALA A 72 18.17 -12.98 7.59
N LEU A 73 17.06 -12.46 8.13
CA LEU A 73 17.09 -11.56 9.29
C LEU A 73 17.75 -12.20 10.52
N LYS A 74 17.40 -13.46 10.82
CA LYS A 74 18.03 -14.22 11.92
C LYS A 74 19.53 -14.40 11.70
N GLN A 75 19.97 -14.68 10.47
CA GLN A 75 21.41 -14.77 10.14
C GLN A 75 22.14 -13.45 10.36
N CYS A 76 21.49 -12.32 10.11
CA CYS A 76 22.03 -10.99 10.34
C CYS A 76 21.87 -10.48 11.78
N LYS A 77 21.37 -11.32 12.70
CA LYS A 77 21.11 -11.00 14.10
C LYS A 77 19.97 -9.98 14.33
N GLU A 78 19.12 -9.79 13.34
CA GLU A 78 17.90 -8.95 13.40
C GLU A 78 16.72 -9.73 14.01
N ASN A 79 16.94 -10.33 15.17
CA ASN A 79 16.02 -11.31 15.77
C ASN A 79 14.67 -10.70 16.19
N GLU A 80 14.68 -9.47 16.72
CA GLU A 80 13.45 -8.78 17.13
C GLU A 80 12.58 -8.41 15.92
N LEU A 81 13.21 -7.96 14.83
CA LEU A 81 12.51 -7.67 13.58
C LEU A 81 11.98 -8.96 12.94
N ALA A 82 12.80 -10.02 12.92
CA ALA A 82 12.40 -11.33 12.43
C ALA A 82 11.17 -11.86 13.19
N ARG A 83 11.16 -11.78 14.52
CA ARG A 83 10.03 -12.19 15.36
C ARG A 83 8.78 -11.35 15.10
N THR A 84 8.94 -10.04 14.99
CA THR A 84 7.82 -9.13 14.68
C THR A 84 7.19 -9.44 13.32
N ILE A 85 8.00 -9.78 12.32
CA ILE A 85 7.52 -10.16 10.99
C ILE A 85 6.90 -11.56 11.02
N GLU A 86 7.55 -12.51 11.70
CA GLU A 86 7.05 -13.88 11.89
C GLU A 86 5.65 -13.88 12.53
N ASP A 87 5.44 -13.10 13.59
CA ASP A 87 4.12 -12.91 14.22
C ASP A 87 3.11 -12.36 13.21
N LYS A 88 3.47 -11.33 12.44
CA LYS A 88 2.62 -10.69 11.42
C LYS A 88 2.24 -11.62 10.25
N VAL A 89 3.12 -12.52 9.83
CA VAL A 89 2.87 -13.40 8.66
C VAL A 89 2.29 -14.77 9.02
N THR A 90 2.41 -15.18 10.29
CA THR A 90 1.96 -16.48 10.81
C THR A 90 0.62 -16.36 11.50
N ASP A 91 0.41 -15.28 12.25
CA ASP A 91 -0.89 -14.88 12.79
C ASP A 91 -1.22 -13.52 12.19
N PRO A 92 -1.72 -13.48 10.94
CA PRO A 92 -2.15 -12.24 10.33
C PRO A 92 -3.33 -11.71 11.14
N THR A 93 -3.03 -10.91 12.16
CA THR A 93 -3.99 -10.02 12.79
C THR A 93 -4.75 -9.32 11.66
N GLU A 94 -6.05 -9.10 11.84
CA GLU A 94 -7.04 -8.72 10.81
C GLU A 94 -6.48 -7.81 9.68
N ASP A 95 -5.59 -6.88 10.00
CA ASP A 95 -4.89 -5.99 9.08
C ASP A 95 -4.13 -6.64 7.90
N ILE A 96 -3.57 -7.86 8.03
CA ILE A 96 -2.69 -8.47 7.00
C ILE A 96 -3.44 -9.48 6.13
N ALA A 97 -4.31 -10.29 6.75
CA ALA A 97 -5.21 -11.18 6.01
C ALA A 97 -6.12 -10.38 5.07
N VAL A 98 -6.52 -9.18 5.51
CA VAL A 98 -7.29 -8.23 4.72
C VAL A 98 -6.50 -7.70 3.53
N MET A 99 -5.21 -7.35 3.67
CA MET A 99 -4.40 -6.87 2.53
C MET A 99 -4.03 -7.99 1.55
N ALA A 100 -3.60 -9.16 2.02
CA ALA A 100 -3.20 -10.25 1.14
C ALA A 100 -4.39 -10.79 0.30
N ASN A 101 -5.58 -10.88 0.88
CA ASN A 101 -6.78 -11.33 0.17
C ASN A 101 -7.29 -10.33 -0.90
N ILE A 102 -6.89 -9.06 -0.86
CA ILE A 102 -7.23 -8.06 -1.88
C ILE A 102 -6.43 -8.27 -3.17
N TYR A 103 -5.18 -8.76 -3.09
CA TYR A 103 -4.26 -8.76 -4.24
C TYR A 103 -4.01 -10.14 -4.88
N THR A 104 -4.33 -11.26 -4.23
CA THR A 104 -3.94 -12.60 -4.73
C THR A 104 -5.07 -13.47 -5.32
N THR A 105 -6.20 -12.90 -5.75
CA THR A 105 -7.17 -13.65 -6.58
C THR A 105 -7.16 -13.16 -8.02
N ASN A 106 -6.71 -14.01 -8.95
CA ASN A 106 -6.88 -13.88 -10.40
C ASN A 106 -7.30 -15.26 -10.95
N PRO A 107 -8.10 -15.40 -12.04
CA PRO A 107 -8.64 -14.40 -12.96
C PRO A 107 -10.16 -14.56 -13.12
N ALA A 108 -10.95 -14.05 -12.18
CA ALA A 108 -12.39 -13.80 -12.29
C ALA A 108 -12.82 -13.13 -10.98
N ASP A 109 -12.49 -11.85 -10.90
CA ASP A 109 -13.19 -10.82 -10.11
C ASP A 109 -14.22 -11.27 -9.04
N PRO A 110 -13.91 -10.98 -7.77
CA PRO A 110 -14.92 -10.46 -6.85
C PRO A 110 -14.43 -9.25 -6.01
N MET A 111 -13.51 -8.44 -6.54
CA MET A 111 -13.03 -7.17 -5.93
C MET A 111 -13.09 -5.97 -6.90
N THR A 112 -13.68 -6.10 -8.08
CA THR A 112 -14.28 -4.97 -8.83
C THR A 112 -15.65 -4.59 -8.26
N GLY A 113 -15.98 -5.01 -7.04
CA GLY A 113 -17.30 -4.90 -6.43
C GLY A 113 -17.51 -3.74 -5.45
N LYS A 114 -16.52 -2.87 -5.25
CA LYS A 114 -16.79 -1.49 -4.83
C LYS A 114 -15.74 -0.58 -5.44
N GLU A 115 -15.89 -0.43 -6.75
CA GLU A 115 -15.40 0.67 -7.58
C GLU A 115 -15.07 1.89 -6.71
N LEU A 116 -13.85 2.40 -6.81
CA LEU A 116 -13.50 3.68 -6.22
C LEU A 116 -14.61 4.65 -6.61
N ASN A 117 -15.44 5.07 -5.66
CA ASN A 117 -16.64 5.85 -5.97
C ASN A 117 -16.36 7.31 -5.66
N MET A 118 -16.70 8.21 -6.60
CA MET A 118 -16.69 9.65 -6.43
C MET A 118 -17.25 10.09 -5.07
N ALA A 119 -18.38 9.53 -4.64
CA ALA A 119 -19.01 9.86 -3.37
C ALA A 119 -18.14 9.48 -2.16
N ALA A 120 -17.48 8.32 -2.22
CA ALA A 120 -16.60 7.85 -1.16
C ALA A 120 -15.35 8.72 -1.06
N VAL A 121 -14.69 8.97 -2.20
CA VAL A 121 -13.47 9.79 -2.25
C VAL A 121 -13.77 11.22 -1.80
N THR A 122 -14.87 11.81 -2.26
CA THR A 122 -15.32 13.14 -1.83
C THR A 122 -15.55 13.18 -0.32
N MET A 123 -16.25 12.20 0.25
CA MET A 123 -16.53 12.13 1.69
C MET A 123 -15.25 12.03 2.52
N ILE A 124 -14.30 11.20 2.11
CA ILE A 124 -13.02 10.98 2.81
C ILE A 124 -12.19 12.26 2.84
N PHE A 125 -12.16 12.99 1.73
CA PHE A 125 -11.31 14.18 1.54
C PHE A 125 -12.01 15.51 1.82
N THR A 126 -13.33 15.54 2.04
CA THR A 126 -14.07 16.77 2.42
C THR A 126 -13.43 17.51 3.60
N PRO A 127 -12.95 16.84 4.67
CA PRO A 127 -12.24 17.52 5.76
C PRO A 127 -10.94 18.23 5.33
N SER A 128 -10.40 17.89 4.16
CA SER A 128 -9.20 18.46 3.54
C SER A 128 -9.52 19.31 2.30
N ALA A 129 -10.78 19.71 2.10
CA ALA A 129 -11.21 20.46 0.90
C ALA A 129 -10.48 21.78 0.70
N THR A 130 -10.04 22.44 1.77
CA THR A 130 -9.20 23.65 1.72
C THR A 130 -7.85 23.41 1.03
N HIS A 131 -7.42 22.16 0.92
CA HIS A 131 -6.22 21.72 0.21
C HIS A 131 -6.51 21.17 -1.20
N CYS A 132 -7.68 21.43 -1.78
CA CYS A 132 -8.06 20.90 -3.11
C CYS A 132 -7.05 21.21 -4.23
N MET A 133 -6.38 22.37 -4.21
CA MET A 133 -5.35 22.69 -5.21
C MET A 133 -4.11 21.79 -5.09
N LEU A 134 -3.70 21.50 -3.85
CA LEU A 134 -2.58 20.60 -3.55
C LEU A 134 -2.95 19.16 -3.91
N ILE A 135 -4.17 18.73 -3.58
CA ILE A 135 -4.72 17.43 -3.97
C ILE A 135 -4.72 17.29 -5.50
N GLY A 136 -5.26 18.28 -6.22
CA GLY A 136 -5.33 18.21 -7.68
C GLY A 136 -3.95 18.23 -8.35
N ALA A 137 -3.00 19.01 -7.83
CA ALA A 137 -1.62 18.97 -8.30
C ALA A 137 -0.96 17.60 -8.07
N GLY A 138 -1.15 17.00 -6.89
CA GLY A 138 -0.60 15.68 -6.58
C GLY A 138 -1.27 14.54 -7.36
N LEU A 139 -2.53 14.70 -7.76
CA LEU A 139 -3.24 13.80 -8.68
C LEU A 139 -2.97 14.12 -10.16
N ASN A 140 -2.09 15.08 -10.45
CA ASN A 140 -1.72 15.50 -11.80
C ASN A 140 -2.94 15.94 -12.66
N VAL A 141 -3.92 16.59 -12.04
CA VAL A 141 -5.05 17.20 -12.74
C VAL A 141 -4.91 18.71 -12.79
N LYS A 142 -5.47 19.31 -13.84
CA LYS A 142 -5.49 20.77 -13.99
C LYS A 142 -6.25 21.40 -12.82
N VAL A 143 -5.65 22.40 -12.17
CA VAL A 143 -6.29 23.19 -11.09
C VAL A 143 -6.24 24.71 -11.34
N SER A 144 -5.54 25.15 -12.39
CA SER A 144 -5.25 26.57 -12.65
C SER A 144 -6.47 27.44 -12.92
N ASP A 145 -7.58 26.83 -13.31
CA ASP A 145 -8.86 27.46 -13.61
C ASP A 145 -9.83 27.46 -12.41
N LEU A 146 -9.42 26.87 -11.29
CA LEU A 146 -10.21 26.85 -10.06
C LEU A 146 -9.81 28.05 -9.17
N MET A 147 -10.80 28.73 -8.60
CA MET A 147 -10.55 29.84 -7.69
C MET A 147 -10.28 29.33 -6.27
N PRO A 148 -9.10 29.61 -5.66
CA PRO A 148 -8.75 29.10 -4.35
C PRO A 148 -9.36 29.95 -3.23
N ILE A 149 -10.69 29.96 -3.14
CA ILE A 149 -11.44 30.63 -2.05
C ILE A 149 -12.05 29.58 -1.11
N PRO A 150 -12.05 29.82 0.23
CA PRO A 150 -12.57 28.86 1.20
C PRO A 150 -14.02 28.43 0.95
N GLU A 151 -14.87 29.35 0.50
CA GLU A 151 -16.29 29.12 0.24
C GLU A 151 -16.54 28.14 -0.92
N ALA A 152 -15.58 28.01 -1.84
CA ALA A 152 -15.66 27.10 -2.99
C ALA A 152 -14.85 25.81 -2.80
N ALA A 153 -14.20 25.62 -1.64
CA ALA A 153 -13.23 24.55 -1.42
C ALA A 153 -13.79 23.15 -1.70
N THR A 154 -15.00 22.84 -1.21
CA THR A 154 -15.64 21.53 -1.44
C THR A 154 -16.02 21.34 -2.91
N THR A 155 -16.57 22.37 -3.56
CA THR A 155 -16.91 22.32 -4.99
C THR A 155 -15.66 22.10 -5.84
N ASN A 156 -14.57 22.81 -5.54
CA ASN A 156 -13.30 22.65 -6.24
C ASN A 156 -12.69 21.25 -6.01
N LEU A 157 -12.83 20.70 -4.80
CA LEU A 157 -12.41 19.34 -4.49
C LEU A 157 -13.18 18.32 -5.35
N ILE A 158 -14.49 18.49 -5.49
CA ILE A 158 -15.34 17.63 -6.33
C ILE A 158 -14.85 17.70 -7.79
N VAL A 159 -14.64 18.90 -8.33
CA VAL A 159 -14.14 19.10 -9.70
C VAL A 159 -12.75 18.46 -9.90
N VAL A 160 -11.87 18.54 -8.90
CA VAL A 160 -10.57 17.86 -8.92
C VAL A 160 -10.74 16.35 -9.05
N PHE A 161 -11.64 15.74 -8.29
CA PHE A 161 -11.89 14.31 -8.39
C PHE A 161 -12.59 13.94 -9.70
N GLU A 162 -13.56 14.71 -10.19
CA GLU A 162 -14.16 14.51 -11.52
C GLU A 162 -13.09 14.43 -12.60
N ARG A 163 -12.18 15.40 -12.62
CA ARG A 163 -11.06 15.41 -13.58
C ARG A 163 -10.15 14.21 -13.42
N TRP A 164 -9.88 13.78 -12.19
CA TRP A 164 -9.00 12.65 -11.93
C TRP A 164 -9.64 11.34 -12.39
N PHE A 165 -10.92 11.13 -12.10
CA PHE A 165 -11.69 10.00 -12.59
C PHE A 165 -11.76 9.98 -14.13
N ASP A 166 -11.91 11.14 -14.77
CA ASP A 166 -11.92 11.27 -16.24
C ASP A 166 -10.56 10.97 -16.89
N THR A 167 -9.46 10.92 -16.14
CA THR A 167 -8.13 10.58 -16.71
C THR A 167 -7.97 9.10 -17.05
N ASP A 168 -8.80 8.22 -16.46
CA ASP A 168 -8.76 6.74 -16.55
C ASP A 168 -7.37 6.10 -16.34
N LYS A 169 -6.42 6.87 -15.79
CA LYS A 169 -5.04 6.45 -15.52
C LYS A 169 -4.81 6.55 -14.02
N ASP A 170 -4.45 5.42 -13.42
CA ASP A 170 -4.05 5.34 -12.01
C ASP A 170 -5.13 5.76 -11.00
N VAL A 171 -6.41 5.62 -11.38
CA VAL A 171 -7.58 5.87 -10.50
C VAL A 171 -7.78 4.69 -9.55
N ASN A 172 -7.11 4.72 -8.40
CA ASN A 172 -7.18 3.67 -7.39
C ASN A 172 -6.87 4.21 -5.97
N TRP A 173 -7.09 3.37 -4.97
CA TRP A 173 -6.84 3.71 -3.57
C TRP A 173 -5.35 3.94 -3.26
N ASP A 174 -4.43 3.27 -3.98
CA ASP A 174 -2.98 3.39 -3.77
C ASP A 174 -2.46 4.77 -4.16
N THR A 175 -2.97 5.35 -5.26
CA THR A 175 -2.68 6.73 -5.68
C THR A 175 -3.12 7.74 -4.60
N LEU A 176 -4.30 7.56 -3.99
CA LEU A 176 -4.77 8.42 -2.90
C LEU A 176 -3.95 8.25 -1.62
N LEU A 177 -3.52 7.02 -1.32
CA LEU A 177 -2.68 6.73 -0.17
C LEU A 177 -1.28 7.35 -0.34
N LYS A 178 -0.69 7.24 -1.54
CA LYS A 178 0.57 7.88 -1.90
C LYS A 178 0.47 9.40 -1.79
N LEU A 179 -0.59 10.01 -2.33
CA LEU A 179 -0.85 11.44 -2.19
C LEU A 179 -0.84 11.87 -0.71
N CYS A 180 -1.50 11.09 0.16
CA CYS A 180 -1.51 11.38 1.59
C CYS A 180 -0.13 11.25 2.26
N ASN A 181 0.72 10.34 1.77
CA ASN A 181 2.08 10.15 2.27
C ASN A 181 3.03 11.26 1.81
N ASP A 182 2.82 11.82 0.61
CA ASP A 182 3.63 12.91 0.07
C ASP A 182 3.35 14.24 0.80
N TYR A 183 2.15 14.39 1.39
CA TYR A 183 1.71 15.61 2.09
C TYR A 183 1.12 15.30 3.49
N PRO A 184 1.90 14.75 4.43
CA PRO A 184 1.39 14.24 5.70
C PRO A 184 0.81 15.34 6.60
N ASP A 185 1.38 16.54 6.58
CA ASP A 185 0.92 17.67 7.40
C ASP A 185 -0.45 18.19 6.96
N GLN A 186 -0.75 18.14 5.65
CA GLN A 186 -2.00 18.64 5.07
C GLN A 186 -3.06 17.54 4.97
N LEU A 187 -2.63 16.29 4.72
CA LEU A 187 -3.51 15.17 4.35
C LEU A 187 -3.50 14.02 5.37
N GLY A 188 -2.82 14.16 6.51
CA GLY A 188 -2.80 13.12 7.54
C GLY A 188 -4.19 12.70 8.03
N LYS A 189 -5.15 13.63 8.12
CA LYS A 189 -6.54 13.31 8.46
C LYS A 189 -7.26 12.55 7.33
N ALA A 190 -7.04 12.94 6.08
CA ALA A 190 -7.58 12.23 4.92
C ALA A 190 -7.02 10.80 4.85
N LYS A 191 -5.73 10.61 5.16
CA LYS A 191 -5.11 9.28 5.28
C LYS A 191 -5.82 8.39 6.29
N SER A 192 -6.04 8.90 7.50
CA SER A 192 -6.72 8.14 8.56
C SER A 192 -8.15 7.78 8.17
N ASN A 193 -8.88 8.70 7.54
CA ASN A 193 -10.23 8.46 7.04
C ASN A 193 -10.25 7.41 5.92
N LEU A 194 -9.28 7.48 5.00
CA LEU A 194 -9.12 6.54 3.90
C LEU A 194 -8.90 5.11 4.43
N LEU A 195 -7.95 4.93 5.35
CA LEU A 195 -7.67 3.63 5.97
C LEU A 195 -8.88 3.09 6.74
N ALA A 196 -9.59 3.95 7.49
CA ALA A 196 -10.80 3.56 8.21
C ALA A 196 -11.95 3.15 7.26
N TYR A 197 -12.10 3.83 6.13
CA TYR A 197 -13.10 3.52 5.12
C TYR A 197 -12.82 2.17 4.46
N ILE A 198 -11.57 1.94 4.07
CA ILE A 198 -11.10 0.66 3.52
C ILE A 198 -11.37 -0.47 4.53
N GLY A 199 -10.99 -0.30 5.79
CA GLY A 199 -11.29 -1.28 6.85
C GLY A 199 -12.78 -1.58 7.02
N LYS A 200 -13.66 -0.55 6.93
CA LYS A 200 -15.12 -0.74 6.99
C LYS A 200 -15.68 -1.54 5.81
N ILE A 201 -15.20 -1.29 4.59
CA ILE A 201 -15.62 -2.07 3.41
C ILE A 201 -15.32 -3.54 3.65
N LEU A 202 -14.15 -3.83 4.21
CA LEU A 202 -13.66 -5.20 4.36
C LEU A 202 -14.44 -5.95 5.44
N ASN A 203 -14.77 -5.29 6.55
CA ASN A 203 -15.67 -5.86 7.58
C ASN A 203 -17.09 -6.13 7.05
N GLN A 204 -17.60 -5.28 6.14
CA GLN A 204 -18.90 -5.49 5.52
C GLN A 204 -18.88 -6.68 4.54
N CYS A 205 -17.82 -6.82 3.74
CA CYS A 205 -17.64 -7.98 2.85
C CYS A 205 -17.55 -9.29 3.65
N GLN A 206 -16.85 -9.30 4.78
CA GLN A 206 -16.77 -10.49 5.65
C GLN A 206 -18.14 -10.88 6.23
N CYS A 207 -18.95 -9.90 6.65
CA CYS A 207 -20.31 -10.15 7.13
C CYS A 207 -21.24 -10.72 6.04
N ILE A 208 -21.08 -10.27 4.79
CA ILE A 208 -21.90 -10.74 3.66
C ILE A 208 -21.53 -12.18 3.29
N ILE A 209 -20.24 -12.52 3.24
CA ILE A 209 -19.77 -13.89 2.99
C ILE A 209 -20.28 -14.84 4.09
N ASN A 210 -20.21 -14.42 5.35
CA ASN A 210 -20.69 -15.24 6.47
C ASN A 210 -22.22 -15.41 6.45
N ALA A 211 -22.97 -14.43 5.92
CA ALA A 211 -24.42 -14.51 5.81
C ALA A 211 -24.89 -15.40 4.64
N SER A 212 -24.18 -15.41 3.50
CA SER A 212 -24.53 -16.25 2.35
C SER A 212 -24.27 -17.74 2.61
N VAL A 213 -23.23 -18.07 3.37
CA VAL A 213 -22.93 -19.45 3.79
C VAL A 213 -24.00 -20.02 4.73
N CYS A 214 -24.65 -19.17 5.54
CA CYS A 214 -25.71 -19.57 6.46
C CYS A 214 -27.08 -19.73 5.80
N SER A 215 -27.30 -19.21 4.59
CA SER A 215 -28.58 -19.36 3.85
C SER A 215 -28.64 -20.60 2.95
N ASP A 216 -27.53 -21.32 2.79
CA ASP A 216 -27.43 -22.55 2.00
C ASP A 216 -27.44 -23.84 2.85
N GLN A 217 -27.84 -23.75 4.13
CA GLN A 217 -28.11 -24.88 5.04
C GLN A 217 -29.59 -24.93 5.44
#